data_AF-A0A432Y245-F1
#
_entry.id   AF-A0A432Y245-F1
#
_cell.length_a   1.000
_cell.length_b   1.000
_cell.length_c   1.000
_cell.angle_alpha   90.00
_cell.angle_beta   90.00
_cell.angle_gamma   90.00
#
_symmetry.space_group_name_H-M   'P 1'
#
loop_
_entity.id
_entity.type
_entity.pdbx_description
1 polymer ?
#
loop_
_entity_poly.entity_id
_entity_poly.type
_entity_poly.pdbx_seq_one_letter_code
_entity_poly.pdbx_strand_id
1 'polypeptide(L)'
;MNTLIETAEGISNFSAILVDDDYYSYLKECVIAIETVNTVHHMCLIVLKAKAWIGNKELLTQGKIKKGDVHKHPFDICRLIALYDEEEDDVQQVARSIYDDLMTVSEIFKSEDEQVILDANLGGQELPASYDDTASILPQIFSVKE
;
A
#
# COMPACT_ATOMS: atom_id res chain seq x y z
N MET A 1 -29.59 6.55 10.41
CA MET A 1 -29.24 5.37 11.23
C MET A 1 -28.18 4.63 10.44
N ASN A 2 -26.91 5.01 10.63
CA ASN A 2 -25.79 4.38 9.91
C ASN A 2 -25.35 3.18 10.74
N THR A 3 -25.67 1.98 10.26
CA THR A 3 -25.21 0.74 10.86
C THR A 3 -23.69 0.68 10.76
N LEU A 4 -23.01 0.83 11.89
CA LEU A 4 -21.61 0.43 12.04
C LEU A 4 -21.52 -1.06 11.71
N ILE A 5 -20.67 -1.41 10.75
CA ILE A 5 -20.32 -2.81 10.49
C ILE A 5 -19.34 -3.21 11.60
N GLU A 6 -19.86 -3.89 12.62
CA GLU A 6 -19.04 -4.57 13.62
C GLU A 6 -18.39 -5.80 12.98
N THR A 7 -17.13 -5.68 12.56
CA THR A 7 -16.31 -6.86 12.28
C THR A 7 -15.77 -7.38 13.62
N ALA A 8 -16.09 -8.62 13.94
CA ALA A 8 -15.57 -9.30 15.11
C ALA A 8 -14.03 -9.22 15.12
N GLU A 9 -13.50 -8.69 16.23
CA GLU A 9 -12.07 -8.52 16.55
C GLU A 9 -11.30 -7.45 15.74
N GLY A 10 -11.40 -6.20 16.19
CA GLY A 10 -10.47 -5.14 15.84
C GLY A 10 -10.89 -4.30 14.64
N ILE A 11 -10.48 -3.03 14.66
CA ILE A 11 -10.69 -2.10 13.55
C ILE A 11 -10.06 -2.73 12.29
N SER A 12 -10.86 -2.95 11.24
CA SER A 12 -10.34 -3.36 9.93
C SER A 12 -9.25 -2.38 9.50
N ASN A 13 -8.13 -2.89 8.98
CA ASN A 13 -7.00 -2.07 8.55
C ASN A 13 -7.44 -0.96 7.57
N PHE A 14 -8.44 -1.24 6.72
CA PHE A 14 -9.03 -0.24 5.84
C PHE A 14 -9.82 0.84 6.58
N SER A 15 -10.61 0.47 7.59
CA SER A 15 -11.30 1.44 8.44
C SER A 15 -10.33 2.31 9.24
N ALA A 16 -9.21 1.76 9.70
CA ALA A 16 -8.15 2.53 10.36
C ALA A 16 -7.52 3.55 9.40
N ILE A 17 -7.27 3.16 8.14
CA ILE A 17 -6.77 4.08 7.10
C ILE A 17 -7.75 5.23 6.85
N LEU A 18 -9.05 4.96 6.79
CA LEU A 18 -10.07 5.99 6.55
C LEU A 18 -10.28 6.96 7.73
N VAL A 19 -9.75 6.64 8.91
CA VAL A 19 -9.76 7.55 10.07
C VAL A 19 -8.60 8.56 10.00
N ASP A 20 -7.57 8.28 9.21
CA ASP A 20 -6.46 9.21 8.98
C ASP A 20 -6.88 10.27 7.94
N ASP A 21 -6.83 11.55 8.33
CA ASP A 21 -7.30 12.66 7.52
C ASP A 21 -6.53 12.82 6.21
N ASP A 22 -5.21 12.56 6.22
CA ASP A 22 -4.36 12.69 5.03
C ASP A 22 -4.70 11.60 4.03
N TYR A 23 -4.83 10.35 4.50
CA TYR A 23 -5.22 9.22 3.65
C TYR A 23 -6.65 9.35 3.13
N TYR A 24 -7.58 9.81 3.96
CA TYR A 24 -8.96 10.02 3.54
C TYR A 24 -9.10 11.12 2.51
N SER A 25 -8.36 12.22 2.68
CA SER A 25 -8.34 13.33 1.72
C SER A 25 -7.73 12.90 0.39
N TYR A 26 -6.58 12.21 0.43
CA TYR A 26 -5.96 11.66 -0.77
C TYR A 26 -6.88 10.68 -1.50
N LEU A 27 -7.51 9.74 -0.78
CA LEU A 27 -8.42 8.77 -1.37
C LEU A 27 -9.56 9.42 -2.16
N LYS A 28 -10.13 10.52 -1.65
CA LYS A 28 -11.21 11.25 -2.33
C LYS A 28 -10.78 11.87 -3.64
N GLU A 29 -9.55 12.38 -3.71
CA GLU A 29 -8.99 13.00 -4.90
C GLU A 29 -8.69 11.95 -5.98
N CYS A 30 -8.36 10.74 -5.57
CA CYS A 30 -8.01 9.62 -6.44
C CYS A 30 -9.19 8.83 -7.01
N VAL A 31 -10.43 9.19 -6.68
CA VAL A 31 -11.62 8.48 -7.16
C VAL A 31 -11.85 8.77 -8.64
N ILE A 32 -11.89 7.71 -9.44
CA ILE A 32 -12.20 7.72 -10.87
C ILE A 32 -13.50 6.94 -11.13
N ALA A 33 -14.22 7.31 -12.18
CA ALA A 33 -15.42 6.59 -12.61
C ALA A 33 -15.08 5.66 -13.79
N ILE A 34 -15.36 4.37 -13.64
CA ILE A 34 -15.33 3.39 -14.73
C ILE A 34 -16.76 2.90 -14.95
N GLU A 35 -17.34 3.26 -16.10
CA GLU A 35 -18.74 3.02 -16.45
C GLU A 35 -19.73 3.57 -15.40
N THR A 36 -20.26 2.68 -14.55
CA THR A 36 -21.24 3.01 -13.50
C THR A 36 -20.67 2.84 -12.09
N VAL A 37 -19.38 2.51 -11.98
CA VAL A 37 -18.71 2.19 -10.71
C VAL A 37 -17.57 3.17 -10.46
N ASN A 38 -17.54 3.71 -9.25
CA ASN A 38 -16.39 4.48 -8.77
C ASN A 38 -15.31 3.53 -8.27
N THR A 39 -14.10 3.71 -8.74
CA THR A 39 -12.90 3.02 -8.28
C THR A 39 -11.79 4.05 -8.03
N VAL A 40 -10.63 3.60 -7.61
CA VAL A 40 -9.42 4.44 -7.50
C VAL A 40 -8.39 3.98 -8.50
N HIS A 41 -7.52 4.89 -8.96
CA HIS A 41 -6.41 4.52 -9.84
C HIS A 41 -5.35 3.70 -9.11
N HIS A 42 -4.48 3.02 -9.87
CA HIS A 42 -3.51 2.05 -9.34
C HIS A 42 -2.53 2.67 -8.33
N MET A 43 -2.10 3.92 -8.55
CA MET A 43 -1.21 4.63 -7.61
C MET A 43 -1.85 4.84 -6.24
N CYS A 44 -3.15 5.11 -6.20
CA CYS A 44 -3.88 5.19 -4.93
C CYS A 44 -3.92 3.84 -4.23
N LEU A 45 -4.03 2.73 -4.97
CA LEU A 45 -3.96 1.39 -4.38
C LEU A 45 -2.58 1.12 -3.78
N ILE A 46 -1.49 1.58 -4.41
CA ILE A 46 -0.12 1.47 -3.85
C ILE A 46 -0.07 2.13 -2.47
N VAL A 47 -0.56 3.37 -2.35
CA VAL A 47 -0.60 4.12 -1.08
C VAL A 47 -1.38 3.37 0.01
N LEU A 48 -2.57 2.86 -0.31
CA LEU A 48 -3.40 2.12 0.64
C LEU A 48 -2.74 0.81 1.07
N LYS A 49 -2.12 0.08 0.14
CA LYS A 49 -1.41 -1.18 0.42
C LYS A 49 -0.17 -0.95 1.26
N ALA A 50 0.57 0.14 1.03
CA ALA A 50 1.73 0.53 1.83
C ALA A 50 1.34 0.76 3.29
N LYS A 51 0.33 1.60 3.55
CA LYS A 51 -0.16 1.84 4.91
C LYS A 51 -0.66 0.57 5.58
N ALA A 52 -1.42 -0.23 4.82
CA ALA A 52 -1.93 -1.49 5.31
C ALA A 52 -0.81 -2.45 5.70
N TRP A 53 0.28 -2.51 4.92
CA TRP A 53 1.42 -3.36 5.20
C TRP A 53 2.14 -2.94 6.49
N ILE A 54 2.41 -1.64 6.66
CA ILE A 54 3.02 -1.10 7.90
C ILE A 54 2.17 -1.46 9.12
N GLY A 55 0.86 -1.17 9.06
CA GLY A 55 -0.07 -1.50 10.15
C GLY A 55 -0.13 -3.01 10.44
N ASN A 56 -0.13 -3.85 9.41
CA ASN A 56 -0.09 -5.30 9.59
C ASN A 56 1.22 -5.79 10.22
N LYS A 57 2.37 -5.20 9.90
CA LYS A 57 3.64 -5.54 10.56
C LYS A 57 3.58 -5.20 12.06
N GLU A 58 3.00 -4.07 12.44
CA GLU A 58 2.80 -3.71 13.85
C GLU A 58 1.81 -4.64 14.56
N LEU A 59 0.71 -5.01 13.92
CA LEU A 59 -0.25 -5.96 14.50
C LEU A 59 0.36 -7.36 14.63
N LEU A 60 1.25 -7.76 13.72
CA LEU A 60 1.97 -9.02 13.79
C LEU A 60 2.94 -9.04 14.97
N THR A 61 3.69 -7.96 15.22
CA THR A 61 4.59 -7.89 16.39
C THR A 61 3.81 -7.90 17.72
N GLN A 62 2.57 -7.40 17.71
CA GLN A 62 1.64 -7.48 18.83
C GLN A 62 0.92 -8.84 18.96
N GLY A 63 1.14 -9.78 18.03
CA GLY A 63 0.49 -11.09 18.01
C GLY A 63 -1.01 -11.05 17.71
N LYS A 64 -1.53 -9.95 17.13
CA LYS A 64 -2.95 -9.74 16.84
C LYS A 64 -3.40 -10.34 15.51
N ILE A 65 -2.48 -10.58 14.58
CA ILE A 65 -2.77 -11.20 13.28
C ILE A 65 -1.79 -12.32 12.95
N LYS A 66 -2.15 -13.16 11.98
CA LYS A 66 -1.31 -14.27 11.50
C LYS A 66 -0.37 -13.79 10.39
N LYS A 67 0.83 -14.40 10.31
CA LYS A 67 1.88 -14.04 9.35
C LYS A 67 1.41 -14.01 7.88
N GLY A 68 0.57 -14.96 7.48
CA GLY A 68 0.14 -15.10 6.08
C GLY A 68 -0.61 -13.89 5.49
N ASP A 69 -1.23 -13.06 6.33
CA ASP A 69 -1.97 -11.88 5.85
C ASP A 69 -1.07 -10.66 5.65
N VAL A 70 0.13 -10.64 6.25
CA VAL A 70 1.08 -9.52 6.15
C VAL A 70 1.74 -9.47 4.78
N HIS A 71 2.06 -10.63 4.20
CA HIS A 71 2.87 -10.73 2.97
C HIS A 71 2.08 -10.45 1.69
N LYS A 72 0.74 -10.38 1.74
CA LYS A 72 -0.08 -10.11 0.55
C LYS A 72 0.10 -8.69 0.00
N HIS A 73 0.15 -7.70 0.90
CA HIS A 73 0.27 -6.30 0.52
C HIS A 73 1.57 -5.93 -0.21
N PRO A 74 2.78 -6.35 0.22
CA PRO A 74 4.00 -6.07 -0.53
C PRO A 74 3.98 -6.67 -1.94
N PHE A 75 3.44 -7.88 -2.10
CA PHE A 75 3.30 -8.47 -3.44
C PHE A 75 2.32 -7.69 -4.32
N ASP A 76 1.22 -7.20 -3.75
CA ASP A 76 0.29 -6.31 -4.47
C ASP A 76 0.98 -5.00 -4.89
N ILE A 77 1.83 -4.41 -4.03
CA ILE A 77 2.61 -3.21 -4.37
C ILE A 77 3.53 -3.49 -5.56
N CYS A 78 4.29 -4.59 -5.55
CA CYS A 78 5.17 -4.97 -6.67
C CYS A 78 4.38 -5.15 -7.97
N ARG A 79 3.19 -5.75 -7.91
CA ARG A 79 2.30 -5.91 -9.08
C ARG A 79 1.76 -4.58 -9.59
N LEU A 80 1.37 -3.69 -8.69
CA LEU A 80 0.82 -2.38 -9.05
C LEU A 80 1.91 -1.46 -9.64
N ILE A 81 3.13 -1.50 -9.09
CA ILE A 81 4.26 -0.73 -9.62
C ILE A 81 4.60 -1.13 -11.05
N ALA A 82 4.48 -2.41 -11.39
CA ALA A 82 4.70 -2.86 -12.76
C ALA A 82 3.65 -2.37 -13.77
N LEU A 83 2.55 -1.76 -13.31
CA LEU A 83 1.54 -1.12 -14.16
C LEU A 83 1.83 0.36 -14.41
N TYR A 84 2.78 0.95 -13.68
CA TYR A 84 3.14 2.35 -13.85
C TYR A 84 3.84 2.55 -15.20
N ASP A 85 3.37 3.54 -15.96
CA ASP A 85 3.95 3.93 -17.24
C ASP A 85 4.30 5.42 -17.19
N GLU A 86 5.59 5.77 -17.37
CA GLU A 86 6.06 7.17 -17.34
C GLU A 86 5.45 8.04 -18.44
N GLU A 87 4.93 7.46 -19.52
CA GLU A 87 4.26 8.20 -20.61
C GLU A 87 2.78 8.45 -20.34
N GLU A 88 2.12 7.58 -19.56
CA GLU A 88 0.67 7.65 -19.29
C GLU A 88 0.32 8.15 -17.87
N ASP A 89 1.20 7.91 -16.88
CA ASP A 89 0.97 8.21 -15.47
C ASP A 89 1.78 9.42 -14.98
N ASP A 90 1.08 10.39 -14.39
CA ASP A 90 1.71 11.54 -13.73
C ASP A 90 2.22 11.20 -12.32
N VAL A 91 3.34 11.81 -11.94
CA VAL A 91 3.86 11.81 -10.56
C VAL A 91 2.79 12.31 -9.60
N GLN A 92 2.47 11.49 -8.60
CA GLN A 92 1.42 11.78 -7.64
C GLN A 92 1.95 12.63 -6.49
N GLN A 93 1.28 13.74 -6.22
CA GLN A 93 1.56 14.53 -5.03
C GLN A 93 0.75 13.99 -3.85
N VAL A 94 1.41 13.70 -2.73
CA VAL A 94 0.81 13.15 -1.51
C VAL A 94 1.15 14.01 -0.29
N ALA A 95 0.37 13.88 0.79
CA ALA A 95 0.73 14.49 2.06
C ALA A 95 2.07 13.95 2.58
N ARG A 96 2.76 14.75 3.41
CA ARG A 96 4.08 14.37 3.95
C ARG A 96 4.04 13.04 4.71
N SER A 97 3.00 12.82 5.51
CA SER A 97 2.76 11.57 6.25
C SER A 97 2.73 10.35 5.34
N ILE A 98 1.96 10.43 4.24
CA ILE A 98 1.85 9.38 3.22
C ILE A 98 3.21 9.14 2.56
N TYR A 99 3.93 10.21 2.20
CA TYR A 99 5.26 10.08 1.59
C TYR A 99 6.24 9.37 2.53
N ASP A 100 6.27 9.75 3.80
CA ASP A 100 7.16 9.13 4.80
C ASP A 100 6.81 7.63 5.01
N ASP A 101 5.53 7.26 4.97
CA ASP A 101 5.09 5.86 4.98
C ASP A 101 5.56 5.10 3.71
N LEU A 102 5.47 5.71 2.53
CA LEU A 102 5.99 5.13 1.29
C LEU A 102 7.52 4.95 1.32
N MET A 103 8.25 5.90 1.91
CA MET A 103 9.70 5.78 2.09
C MET A 103 10.04 4.68 3.08
N THR A 104 9.26 4.53 4.15
CA THR A 104 9.39 3.40 5.08
C THR A 104 9.22 2.07 4.36
N VAL A 105 8.23 1.96 3.47
CA VAL A 105 8.02 0.78 2.63
C VAL A 105 9.20 0.54 1.68
N SER A 106 9.74 1.58 1.03
CA SER A 106 10.94 1.48 0.19
C SER A 106 12.14 0.92 0.97
N GLU A 107 12.39 1.42 2.18
CA GLU A 107 13.48 0.92 3.02
C GLU A 107 13.26 -0.53 3.49
N ILE A 108 12.00 -0.91 3.79
CA ILE A 108 11.66 -2.29 4.12
C ILE A 108 11.94 -3.22 2.93
N PHE A 109 11.62 -2.80 1.69
CA PHE A 109 11.90 -3.60 0.49
C PHE A 109 13.40 -3.79 0.22
N LYS A 110 14.25 -2.84 0.61
CA LYS A 110 15.72 -2.95 0.48
C LYS A 110 16.37 -3.86 1.53
N SER A 111 15.63 -4.27 2.56
CA SER A 111 16.16 -5.12 3.62
C SER A 111 16.30 -6.56 3.15
N GLU A 112 17.53 -7.09 3.11
CA GLU A 112 17.79 -8.49 2.75
C GLU A 112 17.00 -9.48 3.63
N ASP A 113 16.91 -9.23 4.94
CA ASP A 113 16.14 -10.05 5.87
C ASP A 113 14.64 -10.09 5.50
N GLU A 114 14.09 -8.95 5.10
CA GLU A 114 12.69 -8.88 4.67
C GLU A 114 12.50 -9.57 3.32
N GLN A 115 13.40 -9.39 2.35
CA GLN A 115 13.32 -10.06 1.05
C GLN A 115 13.31 -11.58 1.20
N VAL A 116 14.17 -12.14 2.07
CA VAL A 116 14.18 -13.58 2.38
C VAL A 116 12.84 -14.05 2.95
N ILE A 117 12.24 -13.26 3.84
CA ILE A 117 10.91 -13.55 4.41
C ILE A 117 9.83 -13.50 3.33
N LEU A 118 9.85 -12.49 2.47
CA LEU A 118 8.88 -12.32 1.39
C LEU A 118 8.98 -13.47 0.38
N ASP A 119 10.18 -13.84 -0.05
CA ASP A 119 10.39 -14.94 -1.00
C ASP A 119 9.91 -16.29 -0.44
N ALA A 120 10.16 -16.55 0.84
CA ALA A 120 9.66 -17.75 1.51
C ALA A 120 8.12 -17.82 1.54
N ASN A 121 7.43 -16.68 1.41
CA ASN A 121 5.97 -16.57 1.45
C ASN A 121 5.32 -16.27 0.09
N LEU A 122 6.10 -16.11 -0.99
CA LEU A 122 5.62 -15.80 -2.33
C LEU A 122 4.88 -16.99 -2.97
N GLY A 123 5.11 -18.20 -2.47
CA GLY A 123 4.38 -19.40 -2.90
C GLY A 123 4.67 -19.82 -4.34
N GLY A 124 5.88 -19.51 -4.84
CA GLY A 124 6.32 -19.86 -6.20
C GLY A 124 5.69 -19.01 -7.31
N GLN A 125 5.04 -17.90 -6.96
CA GLN A 125 4.60 -16.91 -7.95
C GLN A 125 5.79 -16.06 -8.40
N GLU A 126 5.78 -15.60 -9.65
CA GLU A 126 6.75 -14.61 -10.13
C GLU A 126 6.16 -13.21 -9.95
N LEU A 127 6.97 -12.27 -9.46
CA LEU A 127 6.60 -10.87 -9.36
C LEU A 127 7.03 -10.14 -10.64
N PRO A 128 6.17 -9.28 -11.21
CA PRO A 128 6.51 -8.55 -12.43
C PRO A 128 7.58 -7.46 -12.20
N ALA A 129 7.67 -6.93 -10.98
CA ALA A 129 8.74 -6.04 -10.54
C ALA A 129 9.43 -6.65 -9.32
N SER A 130 10.76 -6.52 -9.24
CA SER A 130 11.54 -6.95 -8.08
C SER A 130 11.31 -6.02 -6.88
N TYR A 131 11.70 -6.45 -5.67
CA TYR A 131 11.62 -5.59 -4.48
C TYR A 131 12.54 -4.37 -4.61
N ASP A 132 13.75 -4.52 -5.17
CA ASP A 132 14.70 -3.43 -5.36
C ASP A 132 14.22 -2.42 -6.41
N ASP A 133 13.64 -2.90 -7.51
CA ASP A 133 13.03 -2.02 -8.52
C ASP A 133 11.85 -1.27 -7.90
N THR A 134 10.97 -1.99 -7.20
CA THR A 134 9.83 -1.41 -6.47
C THR A 134 10.29 -0.31 -5.50
N ALA A 135 11.33 -0.59 -4.70
CA ALA A 135 11.91 0.36 -3.76
C ALA A 135 12.50 1.59 -4.45
N SER A 136 13.05 1.42 -5.65
CA SER A 136 13.68 2.49 -6.43
C SER A 136 12.66 3.35 -7.17
N ILE A 137 11.53 2.78 -7.60
CA ILE A 137 10.47 3.47 -8.34
C ILE A 137 9.60 4.32 -7.41
N LEU A 138 9.29 3.83 -6.19
CA LEU A 138 8.42 4.55 -5.24
C LEU A 138 8.78 6.04 -5.03
N PRO A 139 10.05 6.43 -4.83
CA PRO A 139 10.44 7.84 -4.67
C PRO A 139 10.38 8.67 -5.95
N GLN A 140 10.28 8.04 -7.12
CA GLN A 140 10.22 8.71 -8.42
C GLN A 140 8.78 9.06 -8.81
N ILE A 141 7.83 8.20 -8.43
CA ILE A 141 6.43 8.30 -8.84
C ILE A 141 5.54 9.02 -7.81
N PHE A 142 6.08 9.29 -6.61
CA PHE A 142 5.42 10.05 -5.55
C PHE A 142 6.27 11.24 -5.11
N SER A 143 5.63 12.37 -4.82
CA SER A 143 6.25 13.58 -4.29
C SER A 143 5.41 14.21 -3.18
N VAL A 144 6.02 15.03 -2.33
CA VAL A 144 5.31 15.72 -1.23
C VAL A 144 4.57 16.94 -1.78
N LYS A 145 3.28 17.09 -1.44
CA LYS A 145 2.52 18.33 -1.68
C LYS A 145 3.18 19.50 -0.91
N GLU A 146 3.48 20.59 -1.62
CA GLU A 146 3.97 21.85 -1.03
C GLU A 146 2.92 22.55 -0.17
#